data_AF-A0A2J7W514-F1
#
_entry.id   AF-A0A2J7W514-F1
#
_cell.length_a   1.000
_cell.length_b   1.000
_cell.length_c   1.000
_cell.angle_alpha   90.00
_cell.angle_beta   90.00
_cell.angle_gamma   90.00
#
_symmetry.space_group_name_H-M   'P 1'
#
loop_
_entity.id
_entity.type
_entity.pdbx_description
1 polymer ?
#
loop_
_entity_poly.entity_id
_entity_poly.type
_entity_poly.pdbx_seq_one_letter_code
_entity_poly.pdbx_strand_id
1 'polypeptide(L)'
;MPIRIASLTKRISANGRALLRATKRRMEAGGAEQEPSEAESALIEERRLLKEERDRRKAKALQPGPSALDRLTRTHHPQAKDKKVRKEAHDATEAKKPKARRTRAEKHAQQAAALDAARKSPKKPAK
;
A
#
# COMPACT_ATOMS: atom_id res chain seq x y z
N MET A 1 3.42 12.89 -20.89
CA MET A 1 2.63 12.14 -19.89
C MET A 1 3.36 10.85 -19.57
N PRO A 2 3.76 10.56 -18.31
CA PRO A 2 4.45 9.32 -17.99
C PRO A 2 3.53 8.11 -18.19
N ILE A 3 4.01 7.09 -18.90
CA ILE A 3 3.30 5.83 -19.09
C ILE A 3 3.24 5.12 -17.74
N ARG A 4 2.05 5.05 -17.14
CA ARG A 4 1.86 4.32 -15.88
C ARG A 4 1.93 2.82 -16.16
N ILE A 5 3.09 2.23 -15.92
CA ILE A 5 3.26 0.77 -15.96
C ILE A 5 2.28 0.15 -14.95
N ALA A 6 1.50 -0.83 -15.39
CA ALA A 6 0.49 -1.47 -14.57
C ALA A 6 1.11 -2.08 -13.29
N SER A 7 0.46 -1.86 -12.15
CA SER A 7 0.87 -2.48 -10.89
C SER A 7 0.92 -4.02 -11.02
N LEU A 8 1.76 -4.66 -10.22
CA LEU A 8 1.93 -6.12 -10.25
C LEU A 8 0.59 -6.87 -10.05
N THR A 9 -0.26 -6.37 -9.16
CA THR A 9 -1.61 -6.89 -8.94
C THR A 9 -2.49 -6.77 -10.18
N LYS A 10 -2.41 -5.64 -10.90
CA LYS A 10 -3.15 -5.43 -12.15
C LYS A 10 -2.66 -6.39 -13.25
N ARG A 11 -1.34 -6.61 -13.36
CA ARG A 11 -0.76 -7.61 -14.29
C ARG A 11 -1.25 -9.03 -13.99
N ILE A 12 -1.18 -9.48 -12.73
CA ILE A 12 -1.71 -10.79 -12.31
C ILE A 12 -3.21 -10.93 -12.64
N SER A 13 -4.00 -9.87 -12.41
CA SER A 13 -5.43 -9.89 -12.70
C SER A 13 -5.74 -9.94 -14.21
N ALA A 14 -4.96 -9.21 -15.02
CA ALA A 14 -5.12 -9.18 -16.47
C ALA A 14 -4.77 -10.53 -17.10
N ASN A 15 -3.62 -11.09 -16.71
CA ASN A 15 -3.22 -12.44 -17.12
C ASN A 15 -4.28 -13.48 -16.68
N GLY A 16 -4.77 -13.43 -15.43
CA GLY A 16 -5.81 -14.36 -14.96
C GLY A 16 -7.11 -14.28 -15.77
N ARG A 17 -7.51 -13.08 -16.21
CA ARG A 17 -8.66 -12.90 -17.12
C ARG A 17 -8.37 -13.41 -18.54
N ALA A 18 -7.15 -13.26 -19.03
CA ALA A 18 -6.74 -13.81 -20.32
C ALA A 18 -6.78 -15.35 -20.28
N LEU A 19 -6.20 -15.95 -19.24
CA LEU A 19 -6.20 -17.39 -19.03
C LEU A 19 -7.63 -17.93 -18.97
N LEU A 20 -8.51 -17.36 -18.13
CA LEU A 20 -9.90 -17.81 -18.02
C LEU A 20 -10.67 -17.72 -19.36
N ARG A 21 -10.39 -16.71 -20.18
CA ARG A 21 -10.98 -16.60 -21.51
C ARG A 21 -10.46 -17.68 -22.46
N ALA A 22 -9.16 -17.97 -22.42
CA ALA A 22 -8.58 -19.02 -23.24
C ALA A 22 -9.12 -20.41 -22.82
N THR A 23 -9.13 -20.72 -21.53
CA THR A 23 -9.67 -21.99 -21.01
C THR A 23 -11.15 -22.17 -21.38
N LYS A 24 -11.96 -21.10 -21.32
CA LYS A 24 -13.37 -21.16 -21.78
C LYS A 24 -13.48 -21.50 -23.26
N ARG A 25 -12.70 -20.81 -24.11
CA ARG A 25 -12.68 -21.09 -25.56
C ARG A 25 -12.25 -22.53 -25.85
N ARG A 26 -11.27 -23.05 -25.11
CA ARG A 26 -10.84 -24.44 -25.23
C ARG A 26 -11.96 -25.42 -24.89
N MET A 27 -12.63 -25.20 -23.76
CA MET A 27 -13.79 -26.03 -23.36
C MET A 27 -14.93 -25.97 -24.38
N GLU A 28 -15.18 -24.81 -24.96
CA GLU A 28 -16.21 -24.62 -26.00
C GLU A 28 -15.83 -25.29 -27.33
N ALA A 29 -14.54 -25.32 -27.69
CA ALA A 29 -14.08 -25.85 -28.98
C ALA A 29 -13.86 -27.38 -29.00
N GLY A 30 -13.45 -27.97 -27.87
CA GLY A 30 -13.02 -29.38 -27.85
C GLY A 30 -13.24 -30.12 -26.53
N GLY A 31 -13.99 -29.52 -25.59
CA GLY A 31 -14.29 -30.14 -24.31
C GLY A 31 -13.13 -30.08 -23.30
N ALA A 32 -13.35 -30.68 -22.13
CA ALA A 32 -12.43 -30.57 -20.98
C ALA A 32 -11.12 -31.35 -21.16
N GLU A 33 -11.13 -32.39 -22.00
CA GLU A 33 -9.99 -33.29 -22.28
C GLU A 33 -8.96 -32.69 -23.25
N GLN A 34 -9.27 -31.54 -23.86
CA GLN A 34 -8.33 -30.87 -24.74
C GLN A 34 -7.20 -30.25 -23.92
N GLU A 35 -5.96 -30.62 -24.23
CA GLU A 35 -4.76 -30.06 -23.62
C GLU A 35 -4.66 -28.54 -23.83
N PRO A 36 -4.09 -27.79 -22.86
CA PRO A 36 -3.87 -26.36 -23.01
C PRO A 36 -2.98 -26.09 -24.22
N SER A 37 -3.40 -25.13 -25.06
CA SER A 37 -2.55 -24.67 -26.15
C SER A 37 -1.27 -24.02 -25.60
N GLU A 38 -0.24 -23.90 -26.44
CA GLU A 38 1.02 -23.22 -26.08
C GLU A 38 0.79 -21.81 -25.52
N ALA A 39 -0.20 -21.09 -26.06
CA ALA A 39 -0.58 -19.77 -25.58
C ALA A 39 -1.18 -19.80 -24.17
N GLU A 40 -1.96 -20.83 -23.83
CA GLU A 40 -2.49 -21.02 -22.47
C GLU A 40 -1.39 -21.39 -21.48
N SER A 41 -0.49 -22.29 -21.89
CA SER A 41 0.68 -22.68 -21.11
C SER A 41 1.58 -21.48 -20.81
N ALA A 42 1.83 -20.62 -21.80
CA ALA A 42 2.58 -19.37 -21.61
C ALA A 42 1.89 -18.44 -20.59
N LEU A 43 0.56 -18.31 -20.63
CA LEU A 43 -0.18 -17.52 -19.64
C LEU A 43 -0.09 -18.12 -18.23
N ILE A 44 -0.08 -19.44 -18.10
CA ILE A 44 0.09 -20.13 -16.81
C ILE A 44 1.46 -19.84 -16.21
N GLU A 45 2.52 -19.99 -17.00
CA GLU A 45 3.90 -19.73 -16.57
C GLU A 45 4.11 -18.25 -16.22
N GLU A 46 3.61 -17.33 -17.06
CA GLU A 46 3.68 -15.89 -16.75
C GLU A 46 2.97 -15.60 -15.41
N ARG A 47 1.80 -16.20 -15.17
CA ARG A 47 1.07 -16.03 -13.90
C ARG A 47 1.86 -16.53 -12.71
N ARG A 48 2.56 -17.66 -12.87
CA ARG A 48 3.42 -18.23 -11.82
C ARG A 48 4.55 -17.27 -11.48
N LEU A 49 5.28 -16.79 -12.47
CA LEU A 49 6.37 -15.82 -12.30
C LEU A 49 5.89 -14.53 -11.61
N LEU A 50 4.73 -14.00 -12.01
CA LEU A 50 4.18 -12.79 -11.40
C LEU A 50 3.78 -13.00 -9.92
N LYS A 51 3.31 -14.19 -9.54
CA LYS A 51 3.02 -14.54 -8.15
C LYS A 51 4.30 -14.72 -7.34
N GLU A 52 5.30 -15.38 -7.88
CA GLU A 52 6.61 -15.51 -7.25
C GLU A 52 7.24 -14.14 -6.99
N GLU A 53 7.16 -13.22 -7.96
CA GLU A 53 7.61 -11.83 -7.77
C GLU A 53 6.85 -11.13 -6.63
N ARG A 54 5.51 -11.31 -6.58
CA ARG A 54 4.67 -10.73 -5.53
C ARG A 54 5.08 -11.25 -4.17
N ASP A 55 5.29 -12.54 -4.05
CA ASP A 55 5.59 -13.19 -2.79
C ASP A 55 7.03 -12.86 -2.35
N ARG A 56 7.98 -12.72 -3.29
CA ARG A 56 9.31 -12.16 -3.03
C ARG A 56 9.25 -10.73 -2.50
N ARG A 57 8.39 -9.87 -3.07
CA ARG A 57 8.19 -8.49 -2.56
C ARG A 57 7.59 -8.48 -1.16
N LYS A 58 6.63 -9.36 -0.88
CA LYS A 58 6.06 -9.51 0.47
C LYS A 58 7.09 -10.01 1.48
N ALA A 59 7.87 -11.03 1.12
CA ALA A 59 8.93 -11.56 1.97
C ALA A 59 9.96 -10.47 2.32
N LYS A 60 10.39 -9.67 1.33
CA LYS A 60 11.27 -8.52 1.57
C LYS A 60 10.66 -7.46 2.48
N ALA A 61 9.35 -7.23 2.39
CA ALA A 61 8.66 -6.26 3.24
C ALA A 61 8.46 -6.76 4.68
N LEU A 62 8.44 -8.07 4.90
CA LEU A 62 8.39 -8.70 6.22
C LEU A 62 9.75 -8.72 6.92
N GLN A 63 10.85 -8.63 6.17
CA GLN A 63 12.17 -8.50 6.77
C GLN A 63 12.28 -7.18 7.54
N PRO A 64 12.89 -7.16 8.73
CA PRO A 64 13.10 -5.94 9.48
C PRO A 64 13.89 -4.97 8.60
N GLY A 65 13.29 -3.81 8.33
CA GLY A 65 13.95 -2.76 7.57
C GLY A 65 15.18 -2.23 8.31
N PRO A 66 16.11 -1.56 7.60
CA PRO A 66 17.27 -0.95 8.23
C PRO A 66 16.83 -0.01 9.35
N SER A 67 17.52 -0.09 10.49
CA SER A 67 17.20 0.65 11.70
C SER A 67 17.26 2.16 11.45
N ALA A 68 16.65 2.95 12.33
CA ALA A 68 16.74 4.41 12.23
C ALA A 68 18.20 4.90 12.24
N LEU A 69 19.07 4.22 12.99
CA LEU A 69 20.51 4.50 13.03
C LEU A 69 21.19 4.16 11.70
N ASP A 70 20.85 3.03 11.07
CA ASP A 70 21.36 2.66 9.74
C ASP A 70 20.94 3.63 8.63
N ARG A 71 19.78 4.28 8.80
CA ARG A 71 19.30 5.32 7.88
C ARG A 71 19.95 6.67 8.17
N LEU A 72 20.27 6.95 9.43
CA LEU A 72 20.90 8.20 9.85
C LEU A 72 22.32 8.31 9.28
N THR A 73 23.11 7.23 9.30
CA THR A 73 24.47 7.22 8.72
C THR A 73 24.48 7.37 7.21
N ARG A 74 23.46 6.86 6.51
CA ARG A 74 23.30 7.02 5.06
C ARG A 74 22.90 8.44 4.63
N THR A 75 22.23 9.17 5.51
CA THR A 75 21.66 10.50 5.18
C THR A 75 22.48 11.65 5.76
N HIS A 76 23.15 11.45 6.90
CA HIS A 76 24.18 12.35 7.39
C HIS A 76 25.54 11.98 6.79
N HIS A 77 25.84 12.53 5.63
CA HIS A 77 27.23 12.83 5.33
C HIS A 77 27.65 13.91 6.34
N PRO A 78 28.67 13.72 7.18
CA PRO A 78 29.22 14.79 7.98
C PRO A 78 29.95 15.74 7.02
N GLN A 79 29.20 16.56 6.27
CA GLN A 79 29.76 17.82 5.81
C GLN A 79 30.00 18.61 7.08
N ALA A 80 31.28 18.74 7.45
CA ALA A 80 31.73 19.58 8.52
C ALA A 80 31.15 20.98 8.27
N LYS A 81 30.07 21.32 8.96
CA LYS A 81 29.59 22.69 9.00
C LYS A 81 30.60 23.43 9.87
N ASP A 82 31.46 24.20 9.24
CA ASP A 82 32.29 25.19 9.91
C ASP A 82 31.41 25.94 10.91
N LYS A 83 31.80 25.87 12.18
CA LYS A 83 31.07 26.46 13.31
C LYS A 83 30.98 27.97 13.09
N LYS A 84 29.90 28.44 12.47
CA LYS A 84 29.52 29.85 12.52
C LYS A 84 28.87 30.12 13.87
N VAL A 85 29.64 30.83 14.69
CA VAL A 85 29.30 31.67 15.84
C VAL A 85 27.80 31.74 16.15
N ARG A 86 27.45 31.29 17.36
CA ARG A 86 26.12 31.48 17.95
C ARG A 86 25.80 32.97 17.98
N LYS A 87 24.80 33.39 17.21
CA LYS A 87 24.14 34.68 17.41
C LYS A 87 23.05 34.49 18.46
N GLU A 88 23.04 35.42 19.40
CA GLU A 88 22.30 35.42 20.65
C GLU A 88 20.79 35.22 20.46
N ALA A 89 20.20 34.57 21.46
CA ALA A 89 18.77 34.31 21.55
C ALA A 89 18.01 35.63 21.62
N HIS A 90 17.22 35.92 20.60
CA HIS A 90 16.27 37.02 20.62
C HIS A 90 14.98 36.55 21.29
N ASP A 91 14.71 37.18 22.44
CA ASP A 91 13.51 37.33 23.22
C ASP A 91 12.29 36.43 22.96
N ALA A 92 11.98 35.67 24.01
CA ALA A 92 10.71 35.02 24.26
C ALA A 92 9.59 36.06 24.39
N THR A 93 8.89 36.34 23.29
CA THR A 93 7.59 37.02 23.31
C THR A 93 6.47 35.98 23.06
N GLU A 94 5.72 35.72 24.13
CA GLU A 94 4.35 35.16 24.17
C GLU A 94 3.99 34.03 23.18
N ALA A 95 4.51 32.83 23.44
CA ALA A 95 3.96 31.61 22.85
C ALA A 95 2.59 31.30 23.48
N LYS A 96 1.50 31.58 22.76
CA LYS A 96 0.15 31.09 23.12
C LYS A 96 0.23 29.58 23.38
N LYS A 97 -0.19 29.14 24.58
CA LYS A 97 -0.18 27.73 24.99
C LYS A 97 -0.80 26.87 23.88
N PRO A 98 -0.11 25.83 23.36
CA PRO A 98 -0.68 24.97 22.33
C PRO A 98 -1.90 24.24 22.91
N LYS A 99 -3.04 24.34 22.21
CA LYS A 99 -4.25 23.57 22.58
C LYS A 99 -3.88 22.09 22.70
N ALA A 100 -4.32 21.45 23.78
CA ALA A 100 -4.10 20.02 24.02
C ALA A 100 -4.58 19.24 22.79
N ARG A 101 -3.64 18.52 22.13
CA ARG A 101 -3.96 17.69 20.97
C ARG A 101 -4.61 16.42 21.48
N ARG A 102 -5.79 16.09 20.96
CA ARG A 102 -6.46 14.81 21.26
C ARG A 102 -5.54 13.65 20.90
N THR A 103 -5.37 12.72 21.84
CA THR A 103 -4.58 11.52 21.62
C THR A 103 -5.25 10.60 20.59
N ARG A 104 -4.49 9.64 20.04
CA ARG A 104 -5.03 8.67 19.08
C ARG A 104 -6.19 7.86 19.68
N ALA A 105 -6.10 7.52 20.96
CA ALA A 105 -7.15 6.81 21.69
C ALA A 105 -8.46 7.60 21.73
N GLU A 106 -8.40 8.90 22.06
CA GLU A 106 -9.57 9.77 22.07
C GLU A 106 -10.24 9.89 20.70
N LYS A 107 -9.44 9.96 19.63
CA LYS A 107 -9.98 10.00 18.26
C LYS A 107 -10.74 8.71 17.91
N HIS A 108 -10.20 7.55 18.28
CA HIS A 108 -10.87 6.27 18.04
C HIS A 108 -12.13 6.12 18.88
N ALA A 109 -12.12 6.54 20.15
CA ALA A 109 -13.31 6.51 21.01
C ALA A 109 -14.43 7.41 20.45
N GLN A 110 -14.10 8.62 19.99
CA GLN A 110 -15.07 9.53 19.36
C GLN A 110 -15.64 8.94 18.07
N GLN A 111 -14.80 8.29 17.26
CA GLN A 111 -15.25 7.64 16.03
C GLN A 111 -16.18 6.46 16.31
N ALA A 112 -15.87 5.63 17.30
CA ALA A 112 -16.71 4.52 17.73
C ALA A 112 -18.08 5.02 18.24
N ALA A 113 -18.07 6.05 19.11
CA ALA A 113 -19.28 6.65 19.63
C ALA A 113 -20.16 7.25 18.52
N ALA A 114 -19.58 7.89 17.51
CA ALA A 114 -20.32 8.43 16.37
C ALA A 114 -20.97 7.32 15.52
N LEU A 115 -20.28 6.20 15.31
CA LEU A 115 -20.81 5.04 14.59
C LEU A 115 -21.95 4.37 15.36
N ASP A 116 -21.83 4.24 16.68
CA ASP A 116 -22.89 3.67 17.52
C ASP A 116 -24.11 4.60 17.61
N ALA A 117 -23.90 5.92 17.66
CA ALA A 117 -25.00 6.89 17.58
C ALA A 117 -25.72 6.80 16.22
N ALA A 118 -24.98 6.66 15.12
CA ALA A 118 -25.57 6.47 13.80
C ALA A 118 -26.39 5.18 13.70
N ARG A 119 -25.93 4.08 14.32
CA ARG A 119 -26.67 2.81 14.39
C ARG A 119 -27.95 2.90 15.23
N LYS A 120 -27.91 3.66 16.34
CA LYS A 120 -29.04 3.85 17.25
C LYS A 120 -30.02 4.92 16.77
N SER A 121 -29.64 5.75 15.80
CA SER A 121 -30.54 6.77 15.27
C SER A 121 -31.74 6.11 14.58
N PRO A 122 -32.99 6.47 14.95
CA PRO A 122 -34.17 5.86 14.37
C PRO A 122 -34.26 6.24 12.90
N LYS A 123 -34.17 5.23 12.01
CA LYS A 123 -34.44 5.41 10.59
C LYS A 123 -35.87 5.90 10.44
N LYS A 124 -36.06 7.15 9.98
CA LYS A 124 -37.39 7.65 9.61
C LYS A 124 -37.97 6.70 8.54
N PRO A 125 -39.18 6.16 8.71
CA PRO A 125 -39.83 5.42 7.64
C PRO A 125 -40.08 6.39 6.48
N ALA A 126 -39.72 5.98 5.27
CA ALA A 126 -40.08 6.72 4.06
C ALA A 126 -41.61 6.74 3.95
N LYS A 127 -42.18 7.94 3.76
CA LYS A 127 -43.58 8.11 3.36
C LYS A 127 -43.74 7.75 1.90
#